data_AF-A0A0C9V640-F1
#
_entry.id   AF-A0A0C9V640-F1
#
_cell.length_a   1.000
_cell.length_b   1.000
_cell.length_c   1.000
_cell.angle_alpha   90.00
_cell.angle_beta   90.00
_cell.angle_gamma   90.00
#
_symmetry.space_group_name_H-M   'P 1'
#
loop_
_entity.id
_entity.type
_entity.pdbx_description
1 polymer ?
#
loop_
_entity_poly.entity_id
_entity_poly.type
_entity_poly.pdbx_seq_one_letter_code
_entity_poly.pdbx_strand_id
1 'polypeptide(L)'
;RVVSANKLRNGGVVYELDSANAATAIQEEEELHKAFMDNFGADATIKPRLYPIIVERVPTSFNPTYEGQLRQLEDANDLQNYEVAKARWIKPTNHREPNQ
;
A
#
# COMPACT_ATOMS: atom_id res chain seq x y z
N ARG A 1 -9.34 20.48 -8.29
CA ARG A 1 -10.53 20.18 -9.14
C ARG A 1 -10.37 18.81 -9.78
N VAL A 2 -11.46 18.04 -9.95
CA VAL A 2 -11.44 16.80 -10.74
C VAL A 2 -11.45 17.13 -12.23
N VAL A 3 -10.52 16.56 -12.98
CA VAL A 3 -10.37 16.69 -14.44
C VAL A 3 -11.10 15.56 -15.14
N SER A 4 -10.86 14.32 -14.71
CA SER A 4 -11.46 13.13 -15.30
C SER A 4 -11.68 12.02 -14.25
N ALA A 5 -12.55 11.06 -14.57
CA ALA A 5 -12.77 9.87 -13.77
C ALA A 5 -12.88 8.65 -14.69
N ASN A 6 -12.10 7.61 -14.42
CA ASN A 6 -12.04 6.40 -15.25
C ASN A 6 -12.34 5.16 -14.41
N LYS A 7 -13.39 4.42 -14.77
CA LYS A 7 -13.77 3.16 -14.11
C LYS A 7 -12.95 1.99 -14.67
N LEU A 8 -12.25 1.30 -13.78
CA LEU A 8 -11.47 0.11 -14.09
C LEU A 8 -12.34 -1.15 -14.13
N ARG A 9 -11.83 -2.19 -14.80
CA ARG A 9 -12.52 -3.50 -14.94
C ARG A 9 -12.77 -4.21 -13.61
N ASN A 10 -11.94 -3.94 -12.60
CA ASN A 10 -12.07 -4.51 -11.24
C ASN A 10 -13.03 -3.69 -10.34
N GLY A 11 -13.78 -2.74 -10.91
CA GLY A 11 -14.71 -1.89 -10.17
C GLY A 11 -14.08 -0.67 -9.50
N GLY A 12 -12.75 -0.55 -9.49
CA GLY A 12 -12.05 0.64 -8.99
C GLY A 12 -12.28 1.86 -9.89
N VAL A 13 -12.06 3.06 -9.34
CA VAL A 13 -12.14 4.32 -10.09
C VAL A 13 -10.83 5.08 -9.93
N VAL A 14 -10.29 5.59 -11.04
CA VAL A 14 -9.13 6.48 -11.06
C VAL A 14 -9.64 7.89 -11.31
N TYR A 15 -9.40 8.79 -10.35
CA TYR A 15 -9.66 10.21 -10.49
C TYR A 15 -8.39 10.93 -10.91
N GLU A 16 -8.47 11.73 -11.96
CA GLU A 16 -7.44 12.67 -12.35
C GLU A 16 -7.80 14.04 -11.78
N LEU A 17 -6.86 14.67 -11.09
CA LEU A 17 -7.02 16.00 -10.53
C LEU A 17 -6.14 16.99 -11.28
N ASP A 18 -6.47 18.27 -11.15
CA ASP A 18 -5.77 19.39 -11.79
C ASP A 18 -4.36 19.65 -11.24
N SER A 19 -3.99 19.04 -10.11
CA SER A 19 -2.66 19.19 -9.52
C SER A 19 -2.27 17.98 -8.65
N ALA A 20 -0.96 17.76 -8.51
CA ALA A 20 -0.43 16.78 -7.58
C ALA A 20 -0.80 17.13 -6.13
N ASN A 21 -0.74 18.41 -5.76
CA ASN A 21 -1.10 18.87 -4.41
C ASN A 21 -2.56 18.54 -4.06
N ALA A 22 -3.50 18.71 -4.99
CA ALA A 22 -4.89 18.31 -4.73
C ALA A 22 -5.03 16.80 -4.51
N ALA A 23 -4.23 15.98 -5.20
CA ALA A 23 -4.26 14.52 -5.04
C ALA A 23 -3.65 14.09 -3.70
N THR A 24 -2.51 14.70 -3.33
CA THR A 24 -1.87 14.51 -2.03
C THR A 24 -2.79 14.94 -0.89
N ALA A 25 -3.43 16.11 -1.00
CA ALA A 25 -4.32 16.64 0.03
C ALA A 25 -5.51 15.70 0.31
N ILE A 26 -6.14 15.12 -0.73
CA ILE A 26 -7.21 14.13 -0.54
C ILE A 26 -6.69 12.83 0.10
N GLN A 27 -5.43 12.46 -0.13
CA GLN A 27 -4.84 11.25 0.43
C GLN A 27 -4.39 11.42 1.88
N GLU A 28 -3.77 12.55 2.21
CA GLU A 28 -3.02 12.76 3.45
C GLU A 28 -3.72 13.69 4.46
N GLU A 29 -4.54 14.65 4.01
CA GLU A 29 -5.26 15.56 4.91
C GLU A 29 -6.59 14.94 5.35
N GLU A 30 -6.71 14.66 6.66
CA GLU A 30 -7.85 13.92 7.23
C GLU A 30 -9.22 14.53 6.89
N GLU A 31 -9.36 15.85 7.03
CA GLU A 31 -10.62 16.55 6.77
C GLU A 31 -11.04 16.47 5.29
N LEU A 32 -10.09 16.63 4.37
CA LEU A 32 -10.36 16.54 2.93
C LEU A 32 -10.59 15.10 2.48
N HIS A 33 -9.84 14.15 3.04
CA HIS A 33 -10.04 12.73 2.81
C HIS A 33 -11.47 12.34 3.20
N LYS A 34 -11.88 12.69 4.42
CA LYS A 34 -13.21 12.37 4.93
C LYS A 34 -14.31 13.04 4.11
N ALA A 35 -14.19 14.35 3.85
CA ALA A 35 -15.15 15.08 3.03
C ALA A 35 -15.28 14.50 1.60
N PHE A 36 -14.18 14.00 1.02
CA PHE A 36 -14.21 13.31 -0.26
C PHE A 36 -14.95 11.96 -0.13
N MET A 37 -14.59 11.16 0.87
CA MET A 37 -15.14 9.82 1.11
C MET A 37 -16.62 9.81 1.50
N ASP A 38 -17.14 10.87 2.13
CA ASP A 38 -18.56 11.02 2.48
C ASP A 38 -19.48 11.02 1.23
N ASN A 39 -18.94 11.25 0.03
CA ASN A 39 -19.69 11.18 -1.22
C ASN A 39 -19.79 9.75 -1.79
N PHE A 40 -19.17 8.77 -1.14
CA PHE A 40 -19.13 7.38 -1.58
C PHE A 40 -19.82 6.46 -0.57
N GLY A 41 -20.09 5.22 -0.99
CA GLY A 41 -20.63 4.20 -0.08
C GLY A 41 -19.64 3.85 1.04
N ALA A 42 -20.16 3.37 2.16
CA ALA A 42 -19.37 3.05 3.37
C ALA A 42 -18.19 2.07 3.11
N ASP A 43 -18.30 1.21 2.10
CA ASP A 43 -17.25 0.24 1.74
C ASP A 43 -16.20 0.80 0.76
N ALA A 44 -16.36 2.04 0.29
CA ALA A 44 -15.38 2.67 -0.58
C ALA A 44 -14.13 3.02 0.23
N THR A 45 -12.96 2.90 -0.41
CA THR A 45 -11.69 3.32 0.18
C THR A 45 -10.81 3.97 -0.88
N ILE A 46 -10.08 5.02 -0.50
CA ILE A 46 -8.96 5.51 -1.29
C ILE A 46 -7.78 4.56 -1.05
N LYS A 47 -7.25 3.98 -2.13
CA LYS A 47 -6.07 3.13 -2.02
C LYS A 47 -4.81 3.99 -1.83
N PRO A 48 -3.98 3.70 -0.81
CA PRO A 48 -2.71 4.40 -0.65
C PRO A 48 -1.81 4.12 -1.85
N ARG A 49 -0.93 5.07 -2.16
CA ARG A 49 0.09 4.89 -3.17
C ARG A 49 1.24 4.07 -2.60
N LEU A 50 1.30 2.79 -3.00
CA LEU A 50 2.36 1.88 -2.58
C LEU A 50 3.50 1.85 -3.60
N TYR A 51 4.72 1.76 -3.11
CA TYR A 51 5.93 1.63 -3.92
C TYR A 51 6.58 0.27 -3.67
N PRO A 52 6.73 -0.59 -4.70
CA PRO A 52 7.44 -1.85 -4.53
C PRO A 52 8.93 -1.58 -4.34
N ILE A 53 9.50 -2.10 -3.25
CA ILE A 53 10.93 -2.05 -2.96
C ILE A 53 11.53 -3.46 -2.97
N ILE A 54 12.82 -3.55 -3.26
CA ILE A 54 13.60 -4.79 -3.15
C ILE A 54 14.51 -4.65 -1.93
N VAL A 55 14.44 -5.63 -1.02
CA VAL A 55 15.30 -5.70 0.15
C VAL A 55 16.20 -6.92 0.00
N GLU A 56 17.50 -6.70 0.08
CA GLU A 56 18.51 -7.76 0.00
C GLU A 56 18.90 -8.27 1.39
N ARG A 57 19.51 -9.47 1.44
CA ARG A 57 20.06 -10.07 2.66
C ARG A 57 19.04 -10.29 3.80
N VAL A 58 17.76 -10.44 3.46
CA VAL A 58 16.72 -10.78 4.43
C VAL A 58 16.94 -12.21 4.96
N PRO A 59 16.96 -12.42 6.29
CA PRO A 59 17.11 -13.76 6.87
C PRO A 59 16.04 -14.74 6.38
N THR A 60 16.40 -16.00 6.12
CA THR A 60 15.46 -17.03 5.68
C THR A 60 14.45 -17.45 6.75
N SER A 61 14.74 -17.14 8.02
CA SER A 61 13.81 -17.29 9.14
C SER A 61 12.65 -16.29 9.09
N PHE A 62 12.77 -15.22 8.30
CA PHE A 62 11.69 -14.25 8.10
C PHE A 62 10.59 -14.83 7.20
N ASN A 63 9.35 -14.73 7.66
CA ASN A 63 8.14 -15.11 6.97
C ASN A 63 7.39 -13.86 6.49
N PRO A 64 7.59 -13.43 5.23
CA PRO A 64 6.98 -12.21 4.69
C PRO A 64 5.47 -12.30 4.49
N THR A 65 4.87 -13.50 4.60
CA THR A 65 3.42 -13.68 4.49
C THR A 65 2.72 -13.68 5.84
N TYR A 66 3.47 -13.68 6.95
CA TYR A 66 2.90 -13.60 8.29
C TYR A 66 2.90 -12.16 8.77
N GLU A 67 1.70 -11.61 8.95
CA GLU A 67 1.48 -10.21 9.34
C GLU A 67 2.22 -9.84 10.63
N GLY A 68 2.22 -10.72 11.64
CA GLY A 68 2.91 -10.45 12.91
C GLY A 68 4.42 -10.20 12.74
N GLN A 69 5.07 -10.84 11.77
CA GLN A 69 6.48 -10.56 11.48
C GLN A 69 6.69 -9.26 10.69
N LEU A 70 5.71 -8.82 9.89
CA LEU A 70 5.74 -7.48 9.29
C LEU A 70 5.63 -6.40 10.36
N ARG A 71 4.79 -6.60 11.39
CA ARG A 71 4.67 -5.67 12.52
C ARG A 71 5.96 -5.56 13.31
N GLN A 72 6.56 -6.69 13.66
CA GLN A 72 7.85 -6.71 14.36
C GLN A 72 8.96 -6.06 13.53
N LEU A 73 8.96 -6.24 12.21
CA LEU A 73 9.88 -5.56 11.30
C LEU A 73 9.67 -4.04 11.35
N GLU A 74 8.43 -3.57 11.24
CA GLU A 74 8.10 -2.14 11.31
C GLU A 74 8.57 -1.53 12.63
N ASP A 75 8.19 -2.15 13.75
CA ASP A 75 8.57 -1.72 15.10
C ASP A 75 10.10 -1.68 15.29
N ALA A 76 10.83 -2.67 14.75
CA ALA A 76 12.28 -2.75 14.88
C ALA A 76 13.05 -1.75 13.99
N ASN A 77 12.38 -1.10 13.03
CA ASN A 77 12.99 -0.16 12.08
C ASN A 77 12.38 1.24 12.17
N ASP A 78 11.68 1.55 13.26
CA ASP A 78 11.00 2.83 13.48
C ASP A 78 10.02 3.22 12.34
N LEU A 79 9.41 2.22 11.70
CA LEU A 79 8.37 2.43 10.69
C LEU A 79 7.01 2.53 11.35
N GLN A 80 6.09 3.22 10.68
CA GLN A 80 4.71 3.24 11.13
C GLN A 80 4.06 1.87 10.96
N ASN A 81 3.18 1.52 11.88
CA ASN A 81 2.40 0.30 11.77
C ASN A 81 1.56 0.33 10.47
N TYR A 82 1.60 -0.74 9.69
CA TYR A 82 0.97 -0.86 8.36
C TYR A 82 1.63 -0.05 7.23
N GLU A 83 2.82 0.52 7.44
CA GLU A 83 3.59 1.16 6.36
C GLU A 83 4.05 0.12 5.31
N VAL A 84 4.35 -1.12 5.74
CA VAL A 84 4.56 -2.26 4.85
C VAL A 84 3.23 -2.97 4.58
N ALA A 85 2.59 -2.61 3.48
CA ALA A 85 1.29 -3.19 3.10
C ALA A 85 1.34 -4.70 2.82
N LYS A 86 2.45 -5.19 2.24
CA LYS A 86 2.67 -6.61 1.94
C LYS A 86 4.13 -6.88 1.62
N ALA A 87 4.64 -8.03 2.02
CA ALA A 87 5.91 -8.56 1.53
C ALA A 87 5.74 -9.91 0.84
N ARG A 88 6.69 -10.26 -0.03
CA ARG A 88 6.84 -11.60 -0.59
C ARG A 88 8.29 -11.82 -1.01
N TRP A 89 8.70 -13.07 -1.01
CA TRP A 89 9.97 -13.43 -1.64
C TRP A 89 9.91 -13.23 -3.15
N ILE A 90 11.00 -12.74 -3.73
CA ILE A 90 11.16 -12.64 -5.19
C ILE A 90 11.19 -14.05 -5.79
N LYS A 91 12.02 -14.93 -5.20
CA LYS A 91 12.05 -16.36 -5.51
C LYS A 91 11.24 -17.13 -4.47
N PRO A 92 10.13 -17.79 -4.87
CA PRO A 92 9.35 -18.65 -3.99
C PRO A 92 10.25 -19.66 -3.25
N THR A 93 9.92 -19.98 -2.01
CA THR A 93 10.72 -20.89 -1.16
C THR A 93 10.87 -22.28 -1.80
N ASN A 94 9.83 -22.77 -2.47
CA ASN A 94 9.82 -24.04 -3.19
C ASN A 94 10.69 -24.06 -4.45
N HIS A 95 11.21 -22.92 -4.91
CA HIS A 95 12.11 -22.83 -6.07
C HIS A 95 13.58 -22.61 -5.63
N ARG A 96 13.86 -22.55 -4.33
CA ARG A 96 15.22 -22.31 -3.82
C ARG A 96 16.05 -23.59 -3.89
N GLU A 97 17.34 -23.41 -4.13
CA GLU A 97 18.29 -24.51 -3.99
C GLU A 97 18.42 -24.89 -2.50
N PRO A 98 18.75 -26.15 -2.18
CA PRO A 98 19.12 -26.53 -0.82
C PRO A 98 20.27 -25.63 -0.34
N ASN A 99 20.12 -25.05 0.86
CA ASN A 99 21.06 -24.11 1.51
C ASN A 99 21.03 -22.64 1.04
N GLN A 100 19.97 -22.20 0.36
CA GLN A 100 19.67 -20.77 0.12
C GLN A 100 18.76 -20.13 1.16
#